data_AF-A0A2Z6Q5A8-F1
#
_entry.id   AF-A0A2Z6Q5A8-F1
#
_cell.length_a   1.000
_cell.length_b   1.000
_cell.length_c   1.000
_cell.angle_alpha   90.00
_cell.angle_beta   90.00
_cell.angle_gamma   90.00
#
_symmetry.space_group_name_H-M   'P 1'
#
loop_
_entity.id
_entity.type
_entity.pdbx_description
1 polymer ?
#
loop_
_entity_poly.entity_id
_entity_poly.type
_entity_poly.pdbx_seq_one_letter_code
_entity_poly.pdbx_strand_id
1 'polypeptide(L)'
;MSISSINDFELSQSPKNVLLLAVGSLGDVIPFVNLGFGFHQRGHNVIIAANSRFRSFIEEKKFAFREMNWDMQYEWENTESGRRMVKFSSYSILGSPFMFKFLKQGFQKSYNDADNVLKDVDFVVLGTGAAYMYPECLVRDIPVAYICFYPWASTKNYAGAAYGRSFDSLQWLPFELNFKIWKTVDYVASFWSDIGLLPIYNKRLKELGLPKTGRLPWLPGGAFEKNKILVVHALNENLIKIPQNPLNPLEVQLDYPYLSIEEELKNYVPPDDLVEFLSKGGKPIYFGYGSMHSFGDVKSRVNVWLQVMNLLPENQRALFSGVGSVETEELNDAVKSGRVFIVKHVPHSWLFPQVSCVVHHGGAGTTHAVVRAGVPSIVIPHFADQPWWASILYHLGIAPNTGIQASAVTANKIATALLVVLSSKEIQEKADEIGSKIKKEQKRSPVLNIVAYIEEYWEKNWDILTLDDEQQIIEEKEHGHPINENHLDNGIKNVSVDNGIKNVSDVNGNGLTTHDVLSAELCNGNGLDGDDNI
;
A
#
# COMPACT_ATOMS: atom_id res chain seq x y z
N MET A 1 15.42 15.47 -8.74
CA MET A 1 16.56 16.09 -8.04
C MET A 1 17.53 14.98 -7.67
N SER A 2 18.86 15.13 -7.83
CA SER A 2 19.80 14.05 -7.47
C SER A 2 20.18 14.16 -6.00
N ILE A 3 19.81 13.16 -5.21
CA ILE A 3 20.02 13.04 -3.75
C ILE A 3 21.51 12.83 -3.40
N SER A 4 22.42 12.86 -4.38
CA SER A 4 23.83 12.54 -4.23
C SER A 4 24.67 13.58 -3.45
N SER A 5 24.05 14.58 -2.81
CA SER A 5 24.77 15.68 -2.16
C SER A 5 24.29 16.06 -0.76
N ILE A 6 23.31 15.36 -0.17
CA ILE A 6 22.97 15.58 1.24
C ILE A 6 24.07 14.91 2.06
N ASN A 7 24.92 15.71 2.70
CA ASN A 7 25.86 15.23 3.71
C ASN A 7 25.05 14.57 4.83
N ASP A 8 25.06 13.25 4.84
CA ASP A 8 24.53 12.43 5.92
C ASP A 8 25.16 12.88 7.24
N PHE A 9 24.36 13.08 8.29
CA PHE A 9 24.73 13.38 9.69
C PHE A 9 24.74 14.84 10.18
N GLU A 10 24.41 15.86 9.39
CA GLU A 10 24.12 17.16 10.01
C GLU A 10 22.77 17.10 10.74
N LEU A 11 22.81 17.31 12.06
CA LEU A 11 21.60 17.54 12.86
C LEU A 11 20.84 18.71 12.25
N SER A 12 19.51 18.60 12.20
CA SER A 12 18.69 19.73 11.79
C SER A 12 19.00 20.94 12.67
N GLN A 13 19.27 22.08 12.03
CA GLN A 13 19.53 23.33 12.74
C GLN A 13 18.27 23.88 13.43
N SER A 14 17.09 23.32 13.11
CA SER A 14 15.81 23.67 13.74
C SER A 14 14.99 22.41 14.04
N PRO A 15 15.16 21.81 15.23
CA PRO A 15 14.33 20.68 15.66
C PRO A 15 12.83 20.98 15.53
N LYS A 16 12.08 19.99 15.06
CA LYS A 16 10.63 20.05 14.82
C LYS A 16 9.93 18.95 15.61
N ASN A 17 8.70 19.20 16.02
CA ASN A 17 7.76 18.21 16.53
C ASN A 17 7.06 17.53 15.35
N VAL A 18 7.55 16.34 14.96
CA VAL A 18 7.05 15.56 13.83
C VAL A 18 6.05 14.52 14.33
N LEU A 19 4.82 14.60 13.82
CA LEU A 19 3.78 13.62 14.07
C LEU A 19 3.75 12.56 12.96
N LEU A 20 3.83 11.30 13.36
CA LEU A 20 3.78 10.12 12.51
C LEU A 20 2.42 9.42 12.73
N LEU A 21 1.48 9.59 11.80
CA LEU A 21 0.10 9.12 11.96
C LEU A 21 -0.12 7.79 11.24
N ALA A 22 -0.13 6.70 12.02
CA ALA A 22 -0.25 5.33 11.55
C ALA A 22 -1.59 4.71 11.97
N VAL A 23 -2.52 4.60 11.01
CA VAL A 23 -3.83 3.95 11.20
C VAL A 23 -3.88 2.69 10.37
N GLY A 24 -3.98 1.53 11.04
CA GLY A 24 -4.03 0.23 10.39
C GLY A 24 -3.58 -0.88 11.33
N SER A 25 -2.95 -1.90 10.76
CA SER A 25 -2.37 -3.02 11.48
C SER A 25 -0.91 -2.78 11.85
N LEU A 26 -0.26 -3.77 12.47
CA LEU A 26 1.17 -3.71 12.77
C LEU A 26 2.04 -3.42 11.52
N GLY A 27 1.61 -3.89 10.34
CA GLY A 27 2.29 -3.62 9.07
C GLY A 27 2.25 -2.15 8.64
N ASP A 28 1.28 -1.39 9.14
CA ASP A 28 1.16 0.05 8.94
C ASP A 28 1.93 0.83 10.01
N VAL A 29 2.09 0.28 11.23
CA VAL A 29 2.77 0.96 12.35
C VAL A 29 4.29 0.83 12.29
N ILE A 30 4.84 -0.34 11.95
CA ILE A 30 6.29 -0.57 11.90
C ILE A 30 7.03 0.44 10.98
N PRO A 31 6.56 0.71 9.75
CA PRO A 31 7.13 1.74 8.89
C PRO A 31 7.27 3.11 9.54
N PHE A 32 6.27 3.53 10.31
CA PHE A 32 6.27 4.83 11.00
C PHE A 32 7.19 4.82 12.22
N VAL A 33 7.29 3.70 12.94
CA VAL A 33 8.31 3.54 13.99
C VAL A 33 9.72 3.67 13.40
N ASN A 34 9.96 3.07 12.23
CA ASN A 34 11.24 3.21 11.54
C ASN A 34 11.49 4.67 11.12
N LEU A 35 10.50 5.34 10.51
CA LEU A 35 10.57 6.79 10.22
C LEU A 35 10.90 7.61 11.46
N GLY A 36 10.33 7.24 12.60
CA GLY A 36 10.63 7.85 13.89
C GLY A 36 12.11 7.78 14.25
N PHE A 37 12.76 6.63 14.03
CA PHE A 37 14.22 6.54 14.24
C PHE A 37 14.99 7.48 13.31
N GLY A 38 14.59 7.57 12.04
CA GLY A 38 15.21 8.49 11.09
C GLY A 38 15.08 9.97 11.50
N PHE A 39 13.87 10.41 11.84
CA PHE A 39 13.64 11.78 12.33
C PHE A 39 14.37 12.07 13.64
N HIS A 40 14.37 11.12 14.58
CA HIS A 40 15.09 11.26 15.85
C HIS A 40 16.60 11.38 15.64
N GLN A 41 17.18 10.58 14.74
CA GLN A 41 18.59 10.65 14.36
C GLN A 41 18.98 12.01 13.77
N ARG A 42 18.02 12.71 13.14
CA ARG A 42 18.20 14.06 12.59
C ARG A 42 17.87 15.18 13.59
N GLY A 43 17.54 14.82 14.83
CA GLY A 43 17.35 15.77 15.94
C GLY A 43 15.91 16.23 16.15
N HIS A 44 14.93 15.63 15.47
CA HIS A 44 13.52 15.99 15.63
C HIS A 44 12.88 15.30 16.84
N ASN A 45 11.87 15.95 17.41
CA ASN A 45 11.00 15.34 18.41
C ASN A 45 9.93 14.52 17.67
N VAL A 46 9.83 13.24 17.98
CA VAL A 46 8.92 12.33 17.27
C VAL A 46 7.76 11.92 18.16
N ILE A 47 6.56 12.10 17.62
CA ILE A 47 5.30 11.65 18.22
C ILE A 47 4.67 10.66 17.24
N ILE A 48 4.28 9.48 17.72
CA ILE A 48 3.57 8.50 16.91
C ILE A 48 2.12 8.43 17.38
N ALA A 49 1.19 8.69 16.45
CA ALA A 49 -0.24 8.54 16.68
C ALA A 49 -0.74 7.24 16.06
N ALA A 50 -1.30 6.37 16.90
CA ALA A 50 -1.86 5.08 16.51
C ALA A 50 -2.93 4.64 17.52
N ASN A 51 -3.60 3.52 17.26
CA ASN A 51 -4.53 2.95 18.22
C ASN A 51 -3.82 2.49 19.52
N SER A 52 -4.49 2.57 20.67
CA SER A 52 -3.94 2.24 22.00
C SER A 52 -3.34 0.84 22.11
N ARG A 53 -3.77 -0.12 21.28
CA ARG A 53 -3.15 -1.46 21.24
C ARG A 53 -1.66 -1.46 20.87
N PHE A 54 -1.18 -0.41 20.20
CA PHE A 54 0.23 -0.25 19.83
C PHE A 54 1.02 0.61 20.81
N ARG A 55 0.39 1.15 21.87
CA ARG A 55 1.03 2.03 22.85
C ARG A 55 2.31 1.41 23.42
N SER A 56 2.21 0.21 23.99
CA SER A 56 3.37 -0.46 24.61
C SER A 56 4.49 -0.68 23.61
N PHE A 57 4.16 -1.09 22.38
CA PHE A 57 5.15 -1.29 21.31
C PHE A 57 5.89 0.00 20.94
N ILE A 58 5.18 1.13 20.87
CA ILE A 58 5.74 2.45 20.52
C ILE A 58 6.57 3.03 21.68
N GLU A 59 6.05 3.00 22.90
CA GLU A 59 6.71 3.54 24.09
C GLU A 59 7.97 2.72 24.47
N GLU A 60 7.99 1.40 24.22
CA GLU A 60 9.19 0.56 24.36
C GLU A 60 10.33 1.05 23.46
N LYS A 61 10.01 1.55 22.27
CA LYS A 61 10.96 2.19 21.33
C LYS A 61 11.28 3.64 21.68
N LYS A 62 10.79 4.14 22.82
CA LYS A 62 11.06 5.48 23.38
C LYS A 62 10.48 6.64 22.59
N PHE A 63 9.46 6.40 21.77
CA PHE A 63 8.70 7.46 21.12
C PHE A 63 7.53 7.94 21.97
N ALA A 64 7.21 9.23 21.88
CA ALA A 64 5.98 9.76 22.47
C ALA A 64 4.77 9.20 21.73
N PHE A 65 3.68 8.90 22.45
CA PHE A 65 2.48 8.27 21.90
C PHE A 65 1.26 9.19 22.02
N ARG A 66 0.45 9.24 20.96
CA ARG A 66 -0.90 9.83 20.98
C ARG A 66 -1.92 8.81 20.49
N GLU A 67 -3.06 8.76 21.17
CA GLU A 67 -4.09 7.77 20.88
C GLU A 67 -5.00 8.23 19.74
N MET A 68 -5.20 7.31 18.79
CA MET A 68 -6.28 7.36 17.80
C MET A 68 -7.36 6.38 18.23
N ASN A 69 -8.58 6.87 18.45
CA ASN A 69 -9.66 6.07 19.04
C ASN A 69 -10.20 4.98 18.12
N TRP A 70 -9.97 5.08 16.80
CA TRP A 70 -10.45 4.09 15.86
C TRP A 70 -9.50 2.90 15.71
N ASP A 71 -9.93 1.73 16.20
CA ASP A 71 -9.24 0.45 15.95
C ASP A 71 -9.72 -0.16 14.63
N MET A 72 -9.09 0.24 13.53
CA MET A 72 -9.34 -0.32 12.20
C MET A 72 -9.18 -1.85 12.19
N GLN A 73 -8.18 -2.37 12.93
CA GLN A 73 -7.89 -3.80 13.01
C GLN A 73 -8.91 -4.57 13.88
N TYR A 74 -9.58 -3.94 14.84
CA TYR A 74 -10.71 -4.60 15.50
C TYR A 74 -11.93 -4.63 14.57
N GLU A 75 -12.22 -3.50 13.94
CA GLU A 75 -13.42 -3.30 13.13
C GLU A 75 -13.46 -4.22 11.92
N TRP A 76 -12.33 -4.40 11.23
CA TRP A 76 -12.26 -5.26 10.03
C TRP A 76 -12.48 -6.77 10.35
N GLU A 77 -12.25 -7.20 11.59
CA GLU A 77 -12.20 -8.60 12.06
C GLU A 77 -13.52 -8.98 12.73
N ASN A 78 -14.08 -8.04 13.51
CA ASN A 78 -15.16 -8.34 14.44
C ASN A 78 -16.52 -7.80 14.01
N THR A 79 -16.58 -6.90 13.01
CA THR A 79 -17.85 -6.34 12.55
C THR A 79 -18.32 -6.92 11.21
N GLU A 80 -19.63 -6.85 10.98
CA GLU A 80 -20.20 -7.23 9.68
C GLU A 80 -19.71 -6.30 8.55
N SER A 81 -19.61 -4.99 8.80
CA SER A 81 -19.07 -4.02 7.83
C SER A 81 -17.62 -4.37 7.46
N GLY A 82 -16.79 -4.69 8.45
CA GLY A 82 -15.42 -5.14 8.28
C GLY A 82 -15.31 -6.41 7.45
N ARG A 83 -16.03 -7.47 7.84
CA ARG A 83 -16.02 -8.76 7.12
C ARG A 83 -16.49 -8.64 5.68
N ARG A 84 -17.54 -7.84 5.42
CA ARG A 84 -17.98 -7.54 4.05
C ARG A 84 -16.93 -6.74 3.28
N MET A 85 -16.32 -5.73 3.90
CA MET A 85 -15.22 -4.97 3.30
C MET A 85 -14.12 -5.93 2.85
N VAL A 86 -13.59 -6.80 3.73
CA VAL A 86 -12.51 -7.72 3.36
C VAL A 86 -12.94 -8.68 2.25
N LYS A 87 -14.13 -9.28 2.38
CA LYS A 87 -14.63 -10.23 1.37
C LYS A 87 -14.66 -9.60 -0.03
N PHE A 88 -15.02 -8.33 -0.11
CA PHE A 88 -15.22 -7.65 -1.37
C PHE A 88 -14.14 -6.64 -1.76
N SER A 89 -13.18 -6.29 -0.89
CA SER A 89 -12.21 -5.20 -1.12
C SER A 89 -11.25 -5.48 -2.26
N SER A 90 -11.07 -6.75 -2.60
CA SER A 90 -10.29 -7.14 -3.77
C SER A 90 -11.10 -6.93 -5.08
N TYR A 91 -12.44 -6.87 -5.01
CA TYR A 91 -13.31 -6.59 -6.16
C TYR A 91 -13.58 -5.09 -6.24
N SER A 92 -12.78 -4.36 -7.00
CA SER A 92 -12.70 -2.90 -6.98
C SER A 92 -14.07 -2.21 -7.13
N ILE A 93 -14.89 -2.69 -8.06
CA ILE A 93 -16.21 -2.10 -8.35
C ILE A 93 -17.26 -2.54 -7.33
N LEU A 94 -17.41 -3.86 -7.11
CA LEU A 94 -18.43 -4.42 -6.22
C LEU A 94 -18.14 -4.17 -4.73
N GLY A 95 -16.87 -4.00 -4.37
CA GLY A 95 -16.39 -3.79 -3.01
C GLY A 95 -16.41 -2.35 -2.54
N SER A 96 -16.37 -1.38 -3.47
CA SER A 96 -16.39 0.05 -3.17
C SER A 96 -17.47 0.44 -2.13
N PRO A 97 -18.77 0.09 -2.29
CA PRO A 97 -19.78 0.48 -1.30
C PRO A 97 -19.49 -0.03 0.12
N PHE A 98 -18.93 -1.25 0.26
CA PHE A 98 -18.59 -1.82 1.57
C PHE A 98 -17.36 -1.14 2.18
N MET A 99 -16.34 -0.84 1.36
CA MET A 99 -15.16 -0.10 1.77
C MET A 99 -15.55 1.30 2.30
N PHE A 100 -16.38 2.04 1.56
CA PHE A 100 -16.79 3.39 1.97
C PHE A 100 -17.71 3.39 3.20
N LYS A 101 -18.57 2.37 3.35
CA LYS A 101 -19.35 2.18 4.59
C LYS A 101 -18.44 1.92 5.79
N PHE A 102 -17.36 1.16 5.61
CA PHE A 102 -16.36 0.89 6.66
C PHE A 102 -15.58 2.16 7.03
N LEU A 103 -15.01 2.87 6.04
CA LEU A 103 -14.26 4.12 6.26
C LEU A 103 -15.11 5.20 6.94
N LYS A 104 -16.41 5.27 6.60
CA LYS A 104 -17.37 6.21 7.21
C LYS A 104 -17.41 6.11 8.73
N GLN A 105 -17.39 4.88 9.27
CA GLN A 105 -17.40 4.65 10.72
C GLN A 105 -16.11 5.18 11.36
N GLY A 106 -14.97 4.95 10.71
CA GLY A 106 -13.68 5.43 11.18
C GLY A 106 -13.59 6.94 11.22
N PHE A 107 -14.03 7.62 10.17
CA PHE A 107 -13.96 9.08 10.08
C PHE A 107 -14.81 9.74 11.17
N GLN A 108 -16.03 9.25 11.38
CA GLN A 108 -16.91 9.79 12.42
C GLN A 108 -16.31 9.66 13.83
N LYS A 109 -15.54 8.59 14.09
CA LYS A 109 -14.87 8.39 15.37
C LYS A 109 -13.62 9.25 15.52
N SER A 110 -12.88 9.46 14.43
CA SER A 110 -11.50 9.97 14.50
C SER A 110 -11.37 11.49 14.37
N TYR A 111 -12.38 12.22 13.88
CA TYR A 111 -12.30 13.70 13.84
C TYR A 111 -12.23 14.34 15.22
N ASN A 112 -12.81 13.70 16.23
CA ASN A 112 -12.74 14.19 17.61
C ASN A 112 -11.33 14.07 18.20
N ASP A 113 -10.44 13.30 17.58
CA ASP A 113 -9.09 13.08 18.06
C ASP A 113 -8.16 14.24 17.66
N ALA A 114 -8.55 15.05 16.65
CA ALA A 114 -7.70 16.05 16.00
C ALA A 114 -7.05 17.04 16.98
N ASP A 115 -7.81 17.61 17.91
CA ASP A 115 -7.31 18.61 18.86
C ASP A 115 -6.21 18.05 19.77
N ASN A 116 -6.36 16.79 20.20
CA ASN A 116 -5.35 16.12 21.02
C ASN A 116 -4.16 15.66 20.17
N VAL A 117 -4.43 15.09 18.99
CA VAL A 117 -3.45 14.46 18.12
C VAL A 117 -2.53 15.48 17.44
N LEU A 118 -3.04 16.66 17.09
CA LEU A 118 -2.30 17.70 16.35
C LEU A 118 -1.72 18.82 17.24
N LYS A 119 -1.91 18.75 18.56
CA LYS A 119 -1.42 19.77 19.49
C LYS A 119 0.11 19.92 19.43
N ASP A 120 0.65 21.12 19.33
CA ASP A 120 2.09 21.40 19.36
C ASP A 120 2.91 20.61 18.31
N VAL A 121 2.34 20.39 17.12
CA VAL A 121 2.98 19.66 16.01
C VAL A 121 3.41 20.66 14.93
N ASP A 122 4.64 20.51 14.44
CA ASP A 122 5.16 21.35 13.36
C ASP A 122 5.03 20.70 11.98
N PHE A 123 5.01 19.36 11.90
CA PHE A 123 4.89 18.63 10.64
C PHE A 123 4.21 17.28 10.82
N VAL A 124 3.42 16.85 9.84
CA VAL A 124 2.72 15.55 9.89
C VAL A 124 3.13 14.67 8.71
N VAL A 125 3.48 13.41 9.01
CA VAL A 125 3.53 12.34 8.00
C VAL A 125 2.28 11.48 8.14
N LEU A 126 1.44 11.47 7.11
CA LEU A 126 0.19 10.71 7.05
C LEU A 126 0.37 9.39 6.32
N GLY A 127 -0.04 8.29 6.94
CA GLY A 127 -0.24 7.02 6.26
C GLY A 127 -1.57 6.95 5.53
N THR A 128 -1.73 5.93 4.68
CA THR A 128 -2.93 5.80 3.85
C THR A 128 -4.23 5.76 4.65
N GLY A 129 -4.26 5.04 5.78
CA GLY A 129 -5.42 4.96 6.65
C GLY A 129 -5.74 6.26 7.43
N ALA A 130 -4.82 7.23 7.44
CA ALA A 130 -4.88 8.45 8.24
C ALA A 130 -5.27 9.71 7.44
N ALA A 131 -5.48 9.57 6.13
CA ALA A 131 -5.57 10.70 5.20
C ALA A 131 -6.73 11.67 5.49
N TYR A 132 -7.77 11.22 6.20
CA TYR A 132 -8.88 12.07 6.63
C TYR A 132 -8.49 13.20 7.60
N MET A 133 -7.31 13.13 8.22
CA MET A 133 -6.80 14.17 9.13
C MET A 133 -6.33 15.43 8.38
N TYR A 134 -6.14 15.36 7.06
CA TYR A 134 -5.61 16.45 6.26
C TYR A 134 -6.29 17.83 6.44
N PRO A 135 -7.63 17.98 6.52
CA PRO A 135 -8.28 19.28 6.71
C PRO A 135 -7.92 19.93 8.03
N GLU A 136 -7.74 19.10 9.06
CA GLU A 136 -7.38 19.56 10.39
C GLU A 136 -5.96 20.13 10.39
N CYS A 137 -5.06 19.53 9.61
CA CYS A 137 -3.73 20.07 9.37
C CYS A 137 -3.82 21.40 8.61
N LEU A 138 -4.64 21.50 7.56
CA LEU A 138 -4.80 22.72 6.77
C LEU A 138 -5.25 23.93 7.60
N VAL A 139 -6.30 23.79 8.43
CA VAL A 139 -6.79 24.92 9.25
C VAL A 139 -5.86 25.31 10.38
N ARG A 140 -4.91 24.43 10.73
CA ARG A 140 -3.88 24.68 11.75
C ARG A 140 -2.55 25.12 11.12
N ASP A 141 -2.51 25.28 9.79
CA ASP A 141 -1.30 25.62 9.03
C ASP A 141 -0.15 24.63 9.29
N ILE A 142 -0.48 23.33 9.39
CA ILE A 142 0.50 22.27 9.62
C ILE A 142 0.83 21.59 8.29
N PRO A 143 2.08 21.67 7.80
CA PRO A 143 2.50 21.00 6.58
C PRO A 143 2.47 19.48 6.69
N VAL A 144 2.23 18.82 5.55
CA VAL A 144 1.97 17.38 5.47
C VAL A 144 2.79 16.71 4.36
N ALA A 145 3.38 15.55 4.68
CA ALA A 145 3.77 14.55 3.70
C ALA A 145 2.86 13.33 3.80
N TYR A 146 2.51 12.75 2.64
CA TYR A 146 1.77 11.50 2.57
C TYR A 146 2.70 10.37 2.17
N ILE A 147 2.59 9.21 2.81
CA ILE A 147 3.40 8.03 2.48
C ILE A 147 2.50 6.82 2.17
N CYS A 148 2.80 6.17 1.05
CA CYS A 148 2.09 5.00 0.54
C CYS A 148 3.02 3.80 0.48
N PHE A 149 2.52 2.63 0.87
CA PHE A 149 3.24 1.36 0.75
C PHE A 149 2.80 0.55 -0.46
N TYR A 150 2.17 1.18 -1.45
CA TYR A 150 1.76 0.61 -2.73
C TYR A 150 1.35 1.77 -3.66
N PRO A 151 1.26 1.54 -4.97
CA PRO A 151 0.83 2.59 -5.88
C PRO A 151 -0.63 2.98 -5.62
N TRP A 152 -0.83 4.21 -5.15
CA TRP A 152 -2.15 4.78 -4.83
C TRP A 152 -2.73 5.62 -5.97
N ALA A 153 -1.88 6.32 -6.74
CA ALA A 153 -2.33 7.18 -7.83
C ALA A 153 -2.57 6.38 -9.12
N SER A 154 -3.66 6.68 -9.82
CA SER A 154 -3.91 6.16 -11.15
C SER A 154 -2.98 6.79 -12.16
N THR A 155 -2.17 5.95 -12.78
CA THR A 155 -1.20 6.37 -13.78
C THR A 155 -1.46 5.65 -15.09
N LYS A 156 -0.77 6.12 -16.12
CA LYS A 156 -0.68 5.43 -17.39
C LYS A 156 0.16 4.14 -17.31
N ASN A 157 0.98 3.95 -16.29
CA ASN A 157 2.05 2.95 -16.35
C ASN A 157 1.87 1.71 -15.47
N TYR A 158 0.90 1.70 -14.55
CA TYR A 158 0.59 0.56 -13.70
C TYR A 158 -0.87 0.61 -13.21
N ALA A 159 -1.35 -0.56 -12.78
CA ALA A 159 -2.63 -0.74 -12.11
C ALA A 159 -2.63 -0.20 -10.69
N GLY A 160 -3.72 0.47 -10.27
CA GLY A 160 -3.90 0.91 -8.88
C GLY A 160 -3.97 -0.28 -7.92
N ALA A 161 -3.03 -0.35 -6.96
CA ALA A 161 -2.86 -1.53 -6.11
C ALA A 161 -3.97 -1.70 -5.05
N ALA A 162 -4.70 -0.63 -4.69
CA ALA A 162 -5.76 -0.61 -3.68
C ALA A 162 -6.98 -1.50 -4.01
N TYR A 163 -7.03 -2.03 -5.23
CA TYR A 163 -8.22 -2.58 -5.87
C TYR A 163 -7.97 -4.00 -6.42
N GLY A 164 -6.91 -4.65 -5.94
CA GLY A 164 -6.31 -5.85 -6.51
C GLY A 164 -7.15 -7.12 -6.44
N ARG A 165 -8.03 -7.37 -7.39
CA ARG A 165 -8.42 -8.73 -7.86
C ARG A 165 -9.31 -8.66 -9.08
N SER A 166 -9.98 -7.52 -9.31
CA SER A 166 -10.90 -7.45 -10.45
C SER A 166 -10.22 -7.88 -11.75
N PHE A 167 -8.88 -7.80 -11.84
CA PHE A 167 -8.17 -8.07 -13.07
C PHE A 167 -6.69 -8.49 -12.92
N ASP A 168 -6.39 -9.61 -12.24
CA ASP A 168 -4.99 -10.13 -12.09
C ASP A 168 -4.29 -10.34 -13.46
N SER A 169 -5.04 -10.64 -14.52
CA SER A 169 -4.53 -10.70 -15.89
C SER A 169 -4.46 -9.35 -16.60
N LEU A 170 -5.22 -8.33 -16.15
CA LEU A 170 -5.31 -7.06 -16.88
C LEU A 170 -4.38 -5.94 -16.42
N GLN A 171 -3.76 -6.07 -15.25
CA GLN A 171 -2.66 -5.18 -14.87
C GLN A 171 -1.49 -5.22 -15.87
N TRP A 172 -1.43 -6.27 -16.70
CA TRP A 172 -0.46 -6.51 -17.78
C TRP A 172 -1.08 -6.34 -19.19
N LEU A 173 -2.33 -5.88 -19.29
CA LEU A 173 -2.90 -5.53 -20.59
C LEU A 173 -2.12 -4.39 -21.26
N PRO A 174 -2.25 -4.26 -22.59
CA PRO A 174 -1.83 -3.06 -23.29
C PRO A 174 -2.33 -1.80 -22.58
N PHE A 175 -1.41 -0.85 -22.48
CA PHE A 175 -1.50 0.39 -21.73
C PHE A 175 -2.89 1.08 -21.79
N GLU A 176 -3.43 1.25 -22.98
CA GLU A 176 -4.66 2.01 -23.23
C GLU A 176 -5.90 1.34 -22.63
N LEU A 177 -5.91 0.01 -22.54
CA LEU A 177 -7.01 -0.74 -21.97
C LEU A 177 -6.91 -0.79 -20.45
N ASN A 178 -5.69 -0.96 -19.92
CA ASN A 178 -5.40 -0.89 -18.48
C ASN A 178 -5.82 0.48 -17.91
N PHE A 179 -5.38 1.58 -18.55
CA PHE A 179 -5.72 2.95 -18.13
C PHE A 179 -7.23 3.22 -18.11
N LYS A 180 -7.98 2.76 -19.14
CA LYS A 180 -9.45 2.92 -19.19
C LYS A 180 -10.15 2.15 -18.07
N ILE A 181 -9.70 0.92 -17.79
CA ILE A 181 -10.23 0.11 -16.69
C ILE A 181 -9.98 0.80 -15.34
N TRP A 182 -8.76 1.28 -15.11
CA TRP A 182 -8.43 1.97 -13.85
C TRP A 182 -9.14 3.30 -13.69
N LYS A 183 -9.29 4.10 -14.75
CA LYS A 183 -10.14 5.30 -14.68
C LYS A 183 -11.61 4.97 -14.40
N THR A 184 -12.11 3.81 -14.84
CA THR A 184 -13.46 3.35 -14.51
C THR A 184 -13.56 2.93 -13.04
N VAL A 185 -12.57 2.20 -12.53
CA VAL A 185 -12.50 1.83 -11.10
C VAL A 185 -12.41 3.07 -10.23
N ASP A 186 -11.57 4.04 -10.58
CA ASP A 186 -11.47 5.33 -9.90
C ASP A 186 -12.79 6.08 -9.89
N TYR A 187 -13.48 6.13 -11.04
CA TYR A 187 -14.78 6.80 -11.14
C TYR A 187 -15.81 6.15 -10.21
N VAL A 188 -15.87 4.81 -10.17
CA VAL A 188 -16.77 4.08 -9.27
C VAL A 188 -16.41 4.34 -7.81
N ALA A 189 -15.12 4.28 -7.46
CA ALA A 189 -14.68 4.55 -6.11
C ALA A 189 -14.97 6.00 -5.69
N SER A 190 -14.74 6.95 -6.59
CA SER A 190 -15.07 8.37 -6.38
C SER A 190 -16.57 8.56 -6.15
N PHE A 191 -17.42 7.92 -6.97
CA PHE A 191 -18.87 7.97 -6.80
C PHE A 191 -19.32 7.49 -5.42
N TRP A 192 -18.83 6.33 -4.96
CA TRP A 192 -19.19 5.81 -3.64
C TRP A 192 -18.62 6.64 -2.49
N SER A 193 -17.42 7.20 -2.66
CA SER A 193 -16.86 8.21 -1.76
C SER A 193 -17.76 9.43 -1.64
N ASP A 194 -18.19 9.97 -2.78
CA ASP A 194 -18.95 11.22 -2.84
C ASP A 194 -20.34 11.05 -2.20
N ILE A 195 -20.90 9.85 -2.26
CA ILE A 195 -22.14 9.52 -1.55
C ILE A 195 -21.89 9.27 -0.05
N GLY A 196 -20.83 8.53 0.28
CA GLY A 196 -20.63 7.99 1.63
C GLY A 196 -19.88 8.93 2.58
N LEU A 197 -18.79 9.54 2.11
CA LEU A 197 -17.78 10.22 2.89
C LEU A 197 -17.75 11.74 2.66
N LEU A 198 -17.94 12.19 1.41
CA LEU A 198 -17.92 13.62 1.08
C LEU A 198 -18.93 14.46 1.89
N PRO A 199 -20.15 13.98 2.24
CA PRO A 199 -21.05 14.75 3.10
C PRO A 199 -20.52 14.92 4.53
N ILE A 200 -19.81 13.91 5.06
CA ILE A 200 -19.18 13.97 6.38
C ILE A 200 -18.01 14.94 6.34
N TYR A 201 -17.21 14.86 5.29
CA TYR A 201 -16.10 15.75 5.04
C TYR A 201 -16.55 17.21 4.91
N ASN A 202 -17.53 17.49 4.04
CA ASN A 202 -18.07 18.83 3.86
C ASN A 202 -18.80 19.37 5.10
N LYS A 203 -19.40 18.48 5.91
CA LYS A 203 -19.91 18.87 7.23
C LYS A 203 -18.76 19.33 8.12
N ARG A 204 -17.64 18.60 8.14
CA ARG A 204 -16.46 18.96 8.92
C ARG A 204 -15.81 20.25 8.41
N LEU A 205 -15.62 20.41 7.10
CA LEU A 205 -15.14 21.66 6.50
C LEU A 205 -16.00 22.85 6.94
N LYS A 206 -17.34 22.71 6.91
CA LYS A 206 -18.25 23.74 7.40
C LYS A 206 -18.06 24.07 8.88
N GLU A 207 -17.87 23.05 9.74
CA GLU A 207 -17.57 23.25 11.16
C GLU A 207 -16.26 24.01 11.37
N LEU A 208 -15.28 23.80 10.48
CA LEU A 208 -13.98 24.47 10.46
C LEU A 208 -13.99 25.83 9.72
N GLY A 209 -15.13 26.27 9.18
CA GLY A 209 -15.22 27.52 8.40
C GLY A 209 -14.61 27.45 7.00
N LEU A 210 -14.29 26.26 6.50
CA LEU A 210 -13.71 26.04 5.18
C LEU A 210 -14.77 25.89 4.07
N PRO A 211 -14.44 26.27 2.82
CA PRO A 211 -15.33 26.06 1.68
C PRO A 211 -15.58 24.58 1.44
N LYS A 212 -16.76 24.25 0.94
CA LYS A 212 -17.07 22.88 0.52
C LYS A 212 -16.23 22.49 -0.69
N THR A 213 -15.85 21.23 -0.76
CA THR A 213 -15.25 20.63 -1.95
C THR A 213 -16.25 19.73 -2.67
N GLY A 214 -16.04 19.58 -3.98
CA GLY A 214 -16.76 18.61 -4.81
C GLY A 214 -16.21 17.19 -4.76
N ARG A 215 -15.04 16.96 -4.12
CA ARG A 215 -14.39 15.64 -4.05
C ARG A 215 -13.45 15.53 -2.85
N LEU A 216 -13.21 14.31 -2.35
CA LEU A 216 -12.23 14.10 -1.28
C LEU A 216 -10.78 14.31 -1.76
N PRO A 217 -9.90 14.90 -0.94
CA PRO A 217 -8.54 15.18 -1.36
C PRO A 217 -7.64 13.95 -1.45
N TRP A 218 -7.91 12.89 -0.67
CA TRP A 218 -7.03 11.72 -0.56
C TRP A 218 -7.51 10.43 -1.27
N LEU A 219 -8.47 10.52 -2.18
CA LEU A 219 -8.88 9.36 -2.97
C LEU A 219 -8.33 9.44 -4.39
N PRO A 220 -8.17 8.30 -5.09
CA PRO A 220 -7.78 8.28 -6.49
C PRO A 220 -8.69 9.19 -7.33
N GLY A 221 -8.10 10.02 -8.22
CA GLY A 221 -8.83 11.01 -9.02
C GLY A 221 -9.29 12.26 -8.25
N GLY A 222 -8.99 12.35 -6.95
CA GLY A 222 -9.27 13.47 -6.07
C GLY A 222 -8.22 14.58 -6.12
N ALA A 223 -8.19 15.39 -5.08
CA ALA A 223 -7.25 16.50 -4.98
C ALA A 223 -5.77 16.09 -4.88
N PHE A 224 -5.39 14.82 -4.79
CA PHE A 224 -4.00 14.35 -4.98
C PHE A 224 -3.37 14.79 -6.32
N GLU A 225 -4.16 14.96 -7.36
CA GLU A 225 -3.70 15.45 -8.68
C GLU A 225 -3.69 16.99 -8.76
N LYS A 226 -4.18 17.71 -7.74
CA LYS A 226 -4.29 19.19 -7.73
C LYS A 226 -3.67 19.86 -6.51
N ASN A 227 -3.48 19.13 -5.41
CA ASN A 227 -2.92 19.59 -4.16
C ASN A 227 -1.42 19.43 -4.25
N LYS A 228 -0.69 20.50 -3.98
CA LYS A 228 0.77 20.55 -3.92
C LYS A 228 1.27 19.87 -2.63
N ILE A 229 0.85 18.65 -2.34
CA ILE A 229 1.34 17.85 -1.20
C ILE A 229 2.41 16.85 -1.66
N LEU A 230 3.43 16.68 -0.83
CA LEU A 230 4.43 15.63 -1.02
C LEU A 230 3.77 14.25 -0.87
N VAL A 231 3.90 13.42 -1.92
CA VAL A 231 3.49 12.02 -1.90
C VAL A 231 4.72 11.14 -2.08
N VAL A 232 5.02 10.32 -1.09
CA VAL A 232 6.12 9.36 -1.10
C VAL A 232 5.56 7.95 -1.36
N HIS A 233 5.85 7.41 -2.54
CA HIS A 233 5.68 5.99 -2.82
C HIS A 233 6.87 5.23 -2.23
N ALA A 234 6.69 4.70 -1.04
CA ALA A 234 7.73 3.98 -0.30
C ALA A 234 7.81 2.52 -0.77
N LEU A 235 8.38 2.34 -1.96
CA LEU A 235 8.49 1.10 -2.71
C LEU A 235 9.88 1.00 -3.34
N ASN A 236 10.61 -0.10 -3.10
CA ASN A 236 11.92 -0.28 -3.71
C ASN A 236 11.81 -0.38 -5.25
N GLU A 237 12.66 0.33 -5.98
CA GLU A 237 12.62 0.40 -7.45
C GLU A 237 12.97 -0.90 -8.16
N ASN A 238 13.65 -1.83 -7.48
CA ASN A 238 13.93 -3.17 -8.01
C ASN A 238 12.68 -4.06 -8.06
N LEU A 239 11.62 -3.71 -7.31
CA LEU A 239 10.35 -4.42 -7.34
C LEU A 239 9.49 -3.88 -8.48
N ILE A 240 9.38 -2.55 -8.55
CA ILE A 240 8.63 -1.85 -9.59
C ILE A 240 9.13 -0.41 -9.69
N LYS A 241 9.18 0.11 -10.90
CA LYS A 241 9.42 1.53 -11.15
C LYS A 241 8.09 2.27 -11.28
N ILE A 242 7.91 3.28 -10.45
CA ILE A 242 6.78 4.20 -10.45
C ILE A 242 7.21 5.43 -11.27
N PRO A 243 6.68 5.63 -12.48
CA PRO A 243 7.03 6.80 -13.26
C PRO A 243 6.38 8.05 -12.69
N GLN A 244 7.05 9.19 -12.89
CA GLN A 244 6.59 10.48 -12.43
C GLN A 244 5.17 10.77 -12.91
N ASN A 245 4.30 11.13 -11.97
CA ASN A 245 2.97 11.60 -12.27
C ASN A 245 3.05 13.03 -12.85
N PRO A 246 2.57 13.27 -14.09
CA PRO A 246 2.60 14.61 -14.67
C PRO A 246 1.65 15.59 -13.98
N LEU A 247 0.71 15.11 -13.16
CA LEU A 247 -0.27 15.94 -12.45
C LEU A 247 0.20 16.35 -11.05
N ASN A 248 1.18 15.67 -10.47
CA ASN A 248 1.76 16.04 -9.18
C ASN A 248 3.30 16.03 -9.25
N PRO A 249 3.95 17.20 -9.39
CA PRO A 249 5.41 17.28 -9.47
C PRO A 249 6.11 16.99 -8.14
N LEU A 250 5.38 16.91 -7.03
CA LEU A 250 5.91 16.60 -5.69
C LEU A 250 5.84 15.10 -5.36
N GLU A 251 5.26 14.30 -6.24
CA GLU A 251 5.25 12.85 -6.10
C GLU A 251 6.67 12.30 -6.29
N VAL A 252 7.10 11.39 -5.41
CA VAL A 252 8.42 10.75 -5.47
C VAL A 252 8.33 9.28 -5.09
N GLN A 253 9.11 8.44 -5.77
CA GLN A 253 9.37 7.08 -5.33
C GLN A 253 10.64 7.02 -4.50
N LEU A 254 10.53 6.50 -3.28
CA LEU A 254 11.66 6.20 -2.40
C LEU A 254 11.54 4.75 -1.92
N ASP A 255 12.59 4.22 -1.30
CA ASP A 255 12.58 2.83 -0.82
C ASP A 255 11.61 2.65 0.38
N TYR A 256 11.26 1.40 0.70
CA TYR A 256 10.44 1.07 1.86
C TYR A 256 11.19 1.49 3.15
N PRO A 257 10.52 2.06 4.18
CA PRO A 257 11.16 2.65 5.35
C PRO A 257 11.69 1.57 6.30
N TYR A 258 12.75 0.88 5.88
CA TYR A 258 13.53 0.01 6.74
C TYR A 258 14.70 0.76 7.36
N LEU A 259 15.10 0.28 8.53
CA LEU A 259 16.44 0.46 9.05
C LEU A 259 17.41 -0.42 8.27
N SER A 260 18.70 -0.08 8.27
CA SER A 260 19.74 -1.00 7.82
C SER A 260 19.72 -2.28 8.66
N ILE A 261 20.24 -3.38 8.11
CA ILE A 261 20.27 -4.67 8.83
C ILE A 261 21.07 -4.52 10.13
N GLU A 262 22.16 -3.76 10.10
CA GLU A 262 22.99 -3.50 11.28
C GLU A 262 22.22 -2.75 12.37
N GLU A 263 21.48 -1.69 12.00
CA GLU A 263 20.68 -0.93 12.96
C GLU A 263 19.51 -1.73 13.52
N GLU A 264 18.79 -2.47 12.68
CA GLU A 264 17.66 -3.31 13.09
C GLU A 264 18.11 -4.38 14.09
N LEU A 265 19.32 -4.92 13.91
CA LEU A 265 19.87 -6.01 14.73
C LEU A 265 20.81 -5.54 15.85
N LYS A 266 20.99 -4.22 16.05
CA LYS A 266 22.03 -3.62 16.91
C LYS A 266 22.04 -4.13 18.36
N ASN A 267 20.94 -4.68 18.86
CA ASN A 267 20.86 -5.35 20.17
C ASN A 267 19.97 -6.61 20.13
N TYR A 268 19.78 -7.17 18.94
CA TYR A 268 18.92 -8.34 18.79
C TYR A 268 19.69 -9.60 19.19
N VAL A 269 19.14 -10.35 20.15
CA VAL A 269 19.64 -11.67 20.52
C VAL A 269 18.57 -12.69 20.11
N PRO A 270 18.88 -13.62 19.18
CA PRO A 270 17.93 -14.65 18.79
C PRO A 270 17.71 -15.64 19.94
N PRO A 271 16.49 -16.20 20.08
CA PRO A 271 16.23 -17.26 21.05
C PRO A 271 17.10 -18.51 20.81
N ASP A 272 17.70 -19.05 21.87
CA ASP A 272 18.62 -20.20 21.78
C ASP A 272 17.97 -21.43 21.15
N ASP A 273 16.70 -21.70 21.49
CA ASP A 273 15.91 -22.80 20.96
C ASP A 273 15.66 -22.68 19.45
N LEU A 274 15.44 -21.45 18.95
CA LEU A 274 15.32 -21.16 17.52
C LEU A 274 16.66 -21.35 16.81
N VAL A 275 17.77 -20.89 17.40
CA VAL A 275 19.11 -21.09 16.84
C VAL A 275 19.44 -22.59 16.77
N GLU A 276 19.18 -23.34 17.84
CA GLU A 276 19.37 -24.78 17.88
C GLU A 276 18.52 -25.48 16.82
N PHE A 277 17.25 -25.11 16.69
CA PHE A 277 16.39 -25.62 15.62
C PHE A 277 17.02 -25.33 14.25
N LEU A 278 17.36 -24.08 13.94
CA LEU A 278 17.90 -23.70 12.64
C LEU A 278 19.20 -24.43 12.29
N SER A 279 20.06 -24.72 13.27
CA SER A 279 21.32 -25.44 13.06
C SER A 279 21.15 -26.93 12.65
N LYS A 280 19.98 -27.53 12.87
CA LYS A 280 19.74 -28.96 12.65
C LYS A 280 19.15 -29.23 11.26
N GLY A 281 19.91 -29.71 10.30
CA GLY A 281 19.39 -30.13 8.99
C GLY A 281 19.19 -28.97 7.99
N GLY A 282 18.41 -29.20 6.93
CA GLY A 282 18.23 -28.22 5.83
C GLY A 282 17.39 -27.01 6.23
N LYS A 283 17.48 -25.91 5.46
CA LYS A 283 16.71 -24.67 5.72
C LYS A 283 15.19 -24.97 5.80
N PRO A 284 14.49 -24.53 6.86
CA PRO A 284 13.06 -24.75 6.99
C PRO A 284 12.26 -23.83 6.05
N ILE A 285 10.98 -24.16 5.85
CA ILE A 285 9.99 -23.27 5.21
C ILE A 285 9.36 -22.38 6.28
N TYR A 286 9.22 -21.08 6.03
CA TYR A 286 8.47 -20.19 6.92
C TYR A 286 7.01 -20.10 6.50
N PHE A 287 6.09 -20.28 7.46
CA PHE A 287 4.68 -20.01 7.31
C PHE A 287 4.26 -18.88 8.25
N GLY A 288 3.71 -17.80 7.68
CA GLY A 288 3.22 -16.70 8.49
C GLY A 288 2.40 -15.71 7.69
N TYR A 289 1.15 -15.50 8.09
CA TYR A 289 0.24 -14.56 7.44
C TYR A 289 0.23 -13.17 8.12
N GLY A 290 1.19 -12.88 8.99
CA GLY A 290 1.28 -11.58 9.65
C GLY A 290 0.09 -11.33 10.58
N SER A 291 -0.38 -10.07 10.64
CA SER A 291 -1.50 -9.63 11.48
C SER A 291 -2.86 -10.22 11.08
N MET A 292 -2.94 -11.05 10.04
CA MET A 292 -4.14 -11.68 9.48
C MET A 292 -4.71 -12.80 10.37
N HIS A 293 -4.86 -12.58 11.68
CA HIS A 293 -5.25 -13.61 12.63
C HIS A 293 -6.73 -14.02 12.52
N SER A 294 -7.58 -13.19 11.94
CA SER A 294 -9.04 -13.42 11.95
C SER A 294 -9.64 -13.68 10.55
N PHE A 295 -8.79 -13.94 9.55
CA PHE A 295 -9.23 -14.49 8.28
C PHE A 295 -9.17 -16.02 8.32
N GLY A 296 -10.33 -16.62 8.55
CA GLY A 296 -10.43 -18.02 8.88
C GLY A 296 -10.07 -18.29 10.34
N ASP A 297 -10.48 -19.44 10.82
CA ASP A 297 -10.10 -19.93 12.14
C ASP A 297 -8.58 -20.21 12.16
N VAL A 298 -7.85 -19.62 13.12
CA VAL A 298 -6.39 -19.81 13.28
C VAL A 298 -6.05 -21.29 13.36
N LYS A 299 -6.89 -22.08 14.02
CA LYS A 299 -6.72 -23.53 14.11
C LYS A 299 -6.85 -24.19 12.74
N SER A 300 -7.87 -23.83 11.96
CA SER A 300 -8.02 -24.28 10.57
C SER A 300 -6.80 -23.96 9.70
N ARG A 301 -6.21 -22.76 9.83
CA ARG A 301 -4.97 -22.39 9.13
C ARG A 301 -3.79 -23.27 9.54
N VAL A 302 -3.57 -23.42 10.85
CA VAL A 302 -2.50 -24.28 11.38
C VAL A 302 -2.68 -25.72 10.91
N ASN A 303 -3.91 -26.24 10.91
CA ASN A 303 -4.24 -27.57 10.38
C ASN A 303 -3.88 -27.71 8.90
N VAL A 304 -4.17 -26.70 8.07
CA VAL A 304 -3.75 -26.69 6.67
C VAL A 304 -2.22 -26.77 6.56
N TRP A 305 -1.47 -26.01 7.36
CA TRP A 305 -0.02 -26.06 7.33
C TRP A 305 0.55 -27.41 7.82
N LEU A 306 -0.04 -28.01 8.85
CA LEU A 306 0.33 -29.37 9.29
C LEU A 306 0.06 -30.40 8.20
N GLN A 307 -1.08 -30.31 7.51
CA GLN A 307 -1.38 -31.16 6.36
C GLN A 307 -0.39 -30.96 5.21
N VAL A 308 0.06 -29.72 4.95
CA VAL A 308 1.15 -29.47 3.99
C VAL A 308 2.40 -30.23 4.43
N MET A 309 2.80 -30.15 5.70
CA MET A 309 3.97 -30.87 6.19
C MET A 309 3.83 -32.39 6.00
N ASN A 310 2.64 -32.96 6.20
CA ASN A 310 2.39 -34.39 5.95
C ASN A 310 2.55 -34.80 4.48
N LEU A 311 2.42 -33.87 3.54
CA LEU A 311 2.60 -34.10 2.10
C LEU A 311 4.05 -33.91 1.64
N LEU A 312 4.91 -33.30 2.47
CA LEU A 312 6.31 -33.06 2.17
C LEU A 312 7.20 -34.17 2.75
N PRO A 313 8.43 -34.34 2.23
CA PRO A 313 9.40 -35.29 2.79
C PRO A 313 9.57 -35.12 4.31
N GLU A 314 9.80 -36.23 5.03
CA GLU A 314 9.88 -36.23 6.51
C GLU A 314 10.98 -35.31 7.05
N ASN A 315 12.07 -35.14 6.31
CA ASN A 315 13.18 -34.26 6.65
C ASN A 315 12.92 -32.77 6.34
N GLN A 316 11.83 -32.43 5.67
CA GLN A 316 11.43 -31.04 5.46
C GLN A 316 10.87 -30.48 6.76
N ARG A 317 11.46 -29.37 7.20
CA ARG A 317 11.12 -28.67 8.45
C ARG A 317 10.40 -27.36 8.16
N ALA A 318 9.69 -26.85 9.15
CA ALA A 318 8.96 -25.58 9.03
C ALA A 318 9.00 -24.73 10.30
N LEU A 319 8.88 -23.42 10.07
CA LEU A 319 8.68 -22.39 11.08
C LEU A 319 7.24 -21.88 10.97
N PHE A 320 6.45 -21.96 12.03
CA PHE A 320 5.08 -21.44 12.05
C PHE A 320 5.01 -20.18 12.89
N SER A 321 4.54 -19.08 12.29
CA SER A 321 4.33 -17.80 12.95
C SER A 321 2.84 -17.44 12.96
N GLY A 322 2.38 -16.83 14.05
CA GLY A 322 0.97 -16.42 14.19
C GLY A 322 0.00 -17.59 14.43
N VAL A 323 0.43 -18.62 15.18
CA VAL A 323 -0.41 -19.77 15.58
C VAL A 323 -1.39 -19.44 16.72
N GLY A 324 -1.29 -18.25 17.34
CA GLY A 324 -2.15 -17.85 18.45
C GLY A 324 -2.06 -18.81 19.65
N SER A 325 -3.19 -19.13 20.25
CA SER A 325 -3.32 -20.08 21.36
C SER A 325 -3.72 -21.49 20.89
N VAL A 326 -3.40 -21.86 19.64
CA VAL A 326 -3.76 -23.18 19.10
C VAL A 326 -2.91 -24.25 19.77
N GLU A 327 -3.58 -25.15 20.49
CA GLU A 327 -2.98 -26.34 21.07
C GLU A 327 -3.74 -27.56 20.51
N THR A 328 -3.08 -28.34 19.65
CA THR A 328 -3.59 -29.63 19.16
C THR A 328 -2.53 -30.71 19.35
N GLU A 329 -2.95 -31.97 19.44
CA GLU A 329 -2.04 -33.10 19.57
C GLU A 329 -1.07 -33.17 18.38
N GLU A 330 -1.58 -32.97 17.16
CA GLU A 330 -0.77 -33.00 15.94
C GLU A 330 0.28 -31.88 15.90
N LEU A 331 -0.06 -30.67 16.35
CA LEU A 331 0.91 -29.58 16.45
C LEU A 331 1.98 -29.91 17.50
N ASN A 332 1.56 -30.41 18.66
CA ASN A 332 2.47 -30.78 19.74
C ASN A 332 3.44 -31.89 19.31
N ASP A 333 2.97 -32.88 18.57
CA ASP A 333 3.81 -33.97 18.06
C ASP A 333 4.76 -33.50 16.95
N ALA A 334 4.31 -32.60 16.07
CA ALA A 334 5.17 -31.95 15.07
C ALA A 334 6.28 -31.09 15.72
N VAL A 335 5.99 -30.45 16.86
CA VAL A 335 6.98 -29.69 17.64
C VAL A 335 7.94 -30.63 18.37
N LYS A 336 7.43 -31.65 19.07
CA LYS A 336 8.26 -32.63 19.81
C LYS A 336 9.20 -33.42 18.90
N SER A 337 8.77 -33.73 17.68
CA SER A 337 9.61 -34.41 16.68
C SER A 337 10.70 -33.50 16.07
N GLY A 338 10.68 -32.19 16.36
CA GLY A 338 11.61 -31.23 15.77
C GLY A 338 11.33 -30.91 14.29
N ARG A 339 10.14 -31.26 13.79
CA ARG A 339 9.73 -30.98 12.41
C ARG A 339 9.20 -29.56 12.25
N VAL A 340 8.51 -29.05 13.27
CA VAL A 340 7.93 -27.70 13.30
C VAL A 340 8.50 -26.93 14.50
N PHE A 341 8.80 -25.65 14.30
CA PHE A 341 9.11 -24.72 15.38
C PHE A 341 8.13 -23.55 15.35
N ILE A 342 7.55 -23.20 16.49
CA ILE A 342 6.62 -22.07 16.60
C ILE A 342 7.42 -20.79 16.84
N VAL A 343 7.47 -19.92 15.84
CA VAL A 343 8.23 -18.67 15.87
C VAL A 343 7.37 -17.56 16.47
N LYS A 344 7.93 -16.88 17.48
CA LYS A 344 7.40 -15.64 18.04
C LYS A 344 7.90 -14.44 17.23
N HIS A 345 7.85 -13.23 17.78
CA HIS A 345 8.35 -12.05 17.07
C HIS A 345 9.88 -12.12 16.90
N VAL A 346 10.32 -12.18 15.64
CA VAL A 346 11.73 -12.23 15.23
C VAL A 346 11.92 -11.28 14.04
N PRO A 347 12.99 -10.47 13.99
CA PRO A 347 13.29 -9.62 12.83
C PRO A 347 13.39 -10.46 11.56
N HIS A 348 12.62 -10.09 10.53
CA HIS A 348 12.64 -10.81 9.26
C HIS A 348 14.01 -10.70 8.56
N SER A 349 14.74 -9.60 8.74
CA SER A 349 16.10 -9.44 8.22
C SER A 349 17.09 -10.47 8.77
N TRP A 350 16.87 -10.96 10.00
CA TRP A 350 17.65 -12.04 10.59
C TRP A 350 17.13 -13.41 10.17
N LEU A 351 15.81 -13.63 10.19
CA LEU A 351 15.23 -14.96 9.99
C LEU A 351 15.18 -15.39 8.52
N PHE A 352 14.70 -14.53 7.61
CA PHE A 352 14.40 -14.91 6.24
C PHE A 352 15.62 -15.39 5.42
N PRO A 353 16.85 -14.87 5.62
CA PRO A 353 18.03 -15.46 4.97
C PRO A 353 18.29 -16.95 5.32
N GLN A 354 17.72 -17.42 6.43
CA GLN A 354 17.92 -18.76 6.98
C GLN A 354 16.82 -19.76 6.59
N VAL A 355 15.81 -19.33 5.82
CA VAL A 355 14.71 -20.19 5.35
C VAL A 355 14.84 -20.49 3.86
N SER A 356 14.19 -21.55 3.38
CA SER A 356 14.21 -21.96 1.96
C SER A 356 13.10 -21.31 1.13
N CYS A 357 11.99 -20.96 1.77
CA CYS A 357 10.84 -20.31 1.16
C CYS A 357 10.00 -19.64 2.24
N VAL A 358 9.34 -18.53 1.90
CA VAL A 358 8.41 -17.81 2.78
C VAL A 358 7.00 -17.91 2.22
N VAL A 359 6.12 -18.62 2.92
CA VAL A 359 4.67 -18.69 2.64
C VAL A 359 3.96 -17.60 3.43
N HIS A 360 3.45 -16.58 2.74
CA HIS A 360 2.94 -15.37 3.41
C HIS A 360 1.68 -14.78 2.75
N HIS A 361 1.04 -13.84 3.45
CA HIS A 361 -0.18 -13.18 2.98
C HIS A 361 0.03 -12.18 1.85
N GLY A 362 1.19 -11.52 1.79
CA GLY A 362 1.51 -10.58 0.70
C GLY A 362 1.40 -9.10 1.07
N GLY A 363 1.39 -8.75 2.36
CA GLY A 363 1.43 -7.35 2.76
C GLY A 363 2.77 -6.70 2.38
N ALA A 364 2.74 -5.41 2.05
CA ALA A 364 3.89 -4.66 1.55
C ALA A 364 5.18 -4.89 2.34
N GLY A 365 5.13 -4.81 3.68
CA GLY A 365 6.31 -5.00 4.54
C GLY A 365 6.84 -6.43 4.60
N THR A 366 6.02 -7.46 4.36
CA THR A 366 6.55 -8.84 4.23
C THR A 366 7.12 -9.07 2.84
N THR A 367 6.46 -8.55 1.81
CA THR A 367 6.92 -8.61 0.42
C THR A 367 8.30 -7.96 0.28
N HIS A 368 8.50 -6.76 0.83
CA HIS A 368 9.81 -6.10 0.83
C HIS A 368 10.85 -6.85 1.68
N ALA A 369 10.45 -7.54 2.76
CA ALA A 369 11.37 -8.34 3.56
C ALA A 369 11.86 -9.59 2.82
N VAL A 370 11.01 -10.24 2.03
CA VAL A 370 11.35 -11.40 1.20
C VAL A 370 12.38 -11.04 0.14
N VAL A 371 12.11 -10.00 -0.65
CA VAL A 371 13.04 -9.52 -1.68
C VAL A 371 14.34 -9.05 -1.07
N ARG A 372 14.29 -8.33 0.07
CA ARG A 372 15.49 -7.88 0.80
C ARG A 372 16.31 -9.07 1.31
N ALA A 373 15.69 -10.15 1.74
CA ALA A 373 16.38 -11.36 2.18
C ALA A 373 16.99 -12.14 1.01
N GLY A 374 16.39 -12.04 -0.18
CA GLY A 374 16.74 -12.83 -1.36
C GLY A 374 16.23 -14.26 -1.28
N VAL A 375 15.00 -14.44 -0.77
CA VAL A 375 14.39 -15.77 -0.56
C VAL A 375 13.18 -15.94 -1.46
N PRO A 376 12.94 -17.14 -2.04
CA PRO A 376 11.70 -17.43 -2.75
C PRO A 376 10.47 -17.27 -1.86
N SER A 377 9.32 -17.02 -2.50
CA SER A 377 8.05 -16.81 -1.80
C SER A 377 6.87 -17.55 -2.43
N ILE A 378 5.88 -17.85 -1.59
CA ILE A 378 4.54 -18.25 -2.00
C ILE A 378 3.56 -17.29 -1.34
N VAL A 379 2.82 -16.55 -2.16
CA VAL A 379 1.86 -15.56 -1.67
C VAL A 379 0.45 -16.14 -1.68
N ILE A 380 -0.20 -16.08 -0.52
CA ILE A 380 -1.60 -16.46 -0.29
C ILE A 380 -2.38 -15.20 0.09
N PRO A 381 -2.81 -14.39 -0.89
CA PRO A 381 -3.49 -13.14 -0.62
C PRO A 381 -4.83 -13.32 0.08
N HIS A 382 -5.09 -12.41 1.01
CA HIS A 382 -6.36 -12.30 1.72
C HIS A 382 -7.18 -11.14 1.15
N PHE A 383 -6.63 -9.93 1.07
CA PHE A 383 -7.36 -8.74 0.58
C PHE A 383 -6.45 -7.54 0.22
N ALA A 384 -7.07 -6.44 -0.21
CA ALA A 384 -6.44 -5.14 -0.51
C ALA A 384 -5.29 -5.23 -1.53
N ASP A 385 -4.09 -4.80 -1.15
CA ASP A 385 -2.88 -4.73 -1.96
C ASP A 385 -2.18 -6.08 -2.14
N GLN A 386 -2.56 -7.09 -1.35
CA GLN A 386 -1.86 -8.37 -1.30
C GLN A 386 -1.87 -9.16 -2.63
N PRO A 387 -2.98 -9.21 -3.40
CA PRO A 387 -2.98 -9.82 -4.73
C PRO A 387 -2.07 -9.09 -5.72
N TRP A 388 -1.99 -7.77 -5.61
CA TRP A 388 -1.08 -6.97 -6.43
C TRP A 388 0.37 -7.32 -6.13
N TRP A 389 0.74 -7.42 -4.84
CA TRP A 389 2.07 -7.88 -4.44
C TRP A 389 2.39 -9.32 -4.88
N ALA A 390 1.41 -10.22 -4.83
CA ALA A 390 1.56 -11.57 -5.36
C ALA A 390 1.94 -11.55 -6.85
N SER A 391 1.30 -10.68 -7.64
CA SER A 391 1.65 -10.49 -9.04
C SER A 391 3.06 -9.91 -9.21
N ILE A 392 3.43 -8.89 -8.45
CA ILE A 392 4.78 -8.32 -8.53
C ILE A 392 5.84 -9.41 -8.30
N LEU A 393 5.71 -10.22 -7.25
CA LEU A 393 6.67 -11.29 -6.98
C LEU A 393 6.69 -12.38 -8.06
N TYR A 394 5.54 -12.68 -8.66
CA TYR A 394 5.46 -13.60 -9.80
C TYR A 394 6.23 -13.07 -11.02
N HIS A 395 6.05 -11.80 -11.38
CA HIS A 395 6.73 -11.21 -12.54
C HIS A 395 8.22 -10.97 -12.33
N LEU A 396 8.64 -10.81 -11.07
CA LEU A 396 10.06 -10.84 -10.70
C LEU A 396 10.67 -12.25 -10.79
N GLY A 397 9.85 -13.29 -10.95
CA GLY A 397 10.28 -14.68 -11.03
C GLY A 397 10.69 -15.29 -9.69
N ILE A 398 10.34 -14.66 -8.56
CA ILE A 398 10.73 -15.15 -7.22
C ILE A 398 9.59 -15.87 -6.48
N ALA A 399 8.40 -15.89 -7.08
CA ALA A 399 7.23 -16.60 -6.59
C ALA A 399 6.47 -17.22 -7.77
N PRO A 400 5.78 -18.35 -7.59
CA PRO A 400 4.89 -18.89 -8.61
C PRO A 400 3.57 -18.11 -8.62
N ASN A 401 2.93 -18.03 -9.79
CA ASN A 401 1.53 -17.62 -9.84
C ASN A 401 0.66 -18.77 -9.32
N THR A 402 0.21 -18.66 -8.09
CA THR A 402 -0.59 -19.72 -7.47
C THR A 402 -2.06 -19.63 -7.84
N GLY A 403 -2.57 -18.43 -8.13
CA GLY A 403 -4.01 -18.14 -8.17
C GLY A 403 -4.76 -18.50 -6.88
N ILE A 404 -4.04 -18.79 -5.78
CA ILE A 404 -4.64 -19.28 -4.53
C ILE A 404 -5.08 -18.08 -3.69
N GLN A 405 -6.39 -17.95 -3.50
CA GLN A 405 -6.94 -17.03 -2.52
C GLN A 405 -7.05 -17.71 -1.16
N ALA A 406 -6.93 -16.94 -0.08
CA ALA A 406 -7.06 -17.46 1.29
C ALA A 406 -8.37 -18.23 1.52
N SER A 407 -9.48 -17.84 0.89
CA SER A 407 -10.77 -18.54 1.00
C SER A 407 -10.83 -19.89 0.28
N ALA A 408 -9.89 -20.19 -0.61
CA ALA A 408 -9.85 -21.40 -1.43
C ALA A 408 -8.51 -22.16 -1.29
N VAL A 409 -7.75 -21.84 -0.24
CA VAL A 409 -6.47 -22.47 0.07
C VAL A 409 -6.67 -23.89 0.56
N THR A 410 -5.85 -24.81 0.08
CA THR A 410 -5.81 -26.20 0.55
C THR A 410 -4.37 -26.64 0.70
N ALA A 411 -4.13 -27.67 1.51
CA ALA A 411 -2.79 -28.22 1.71
C ALA A 411 -2.15 -28.67 0.39
N ASN A 412 -2.90 -29.35 -0.47
CA ASN A 412 -2.40 -29.80 -1.78
C ASN A 412 -1.94 -28.63 -2.65
N LYS A 413 -2.70 -27.52 -2.69
CA LYS A 413 -2.32 -26.36 -3.51
C LYS A 413 -1.02 -25.71 -3.02
N ILE A 414 -0.85 -25.58 -1.70
CA ILE A 414 0.41 -25.07 -1.12
C ILE A 414 1.55 -26.05 -1.37
N ALA A 415 1.35 -27.35 -1.15
CA ALA A 415 2.37 -28.38 -1.36
C ALA A 415 2.85 -28.40 -2.83
N THR A 416 1.93 -28.32 -3.80
CA THR A 416 2.29 -28.21 -5.22
C THR A 416 3.10 -26.96 -5.51
N ALA A 417 2.72 -25.80 -4.96
CA ALA A 417 3.48 -24.57 -5.12
C ALA A 417 4.88 -24.68 -4.48
N LEU A 418 5.01 -25.32 -3.32
CA LEU A 418 6.29 -25.58 -2.66
C LEU A 418 7.17 -26.52 -3.50
N LEU A 419 6.61 -27.56 -4.10
CA LEU A 419 7.37 -28.44 -5.00
C LEU A 419 7.95 -27.65 -6.17
N VAL A 420 7.18 -26.75 -6.79
CA VAL A 420 7.67 -25.88 -7.87
C VAL A 420 8.79 -24.96 -7.38
N VAL A 421 8.58 -24.27 -6.25
CA VAL A 421 9.57 -23.31 -5.72
C VAL A 421 10.86 -23.99 -5.29
N LEU A 422 10.76 -25.08 -4.52
CA LEU A 422 11.92 -25.75 -3.94
C LEU A 422 12.72 -26.56 -4.98
N SER A 423 12.14 -26.89 -6.13
CA SER A 423 12.84 -27.57 -7.23
C SER A 423 13.38 -26.62 -8.31
N SER A 424 12.96 -25.35 -8.32
CA SER A 424 13.34 -24.38 -9.34
C SER A 424 14.60 -23.60 -8.94
N LYS A 425 15.72 -23.95 -9.59
CA LYS A 425 16.98 -23.18 -9.47
C LYS A 425 16.82 -21.75 -9.98
N GLU A 426 16.01 -21.55 -11.02
CA GLU A 426 15.76 -20.24 -11.62
C GLU A 426 15.08 -19.28 -10.62
N ILE A 427 14.05 -19.75 -9.90
CA ILE A 427 13.36 -18.95 -8.88
C ILE A 427 14.35 -18.54 -7.77
N GLN A 428 15.19 -19.47 -7.31
CA GLN A 428 16.22 -19.18 -6.31
C GLN A 428 17.24 -18.16 -6.82
N GLU A 429 17.77 -18.33 -8.04
CA GLU A 429 18.73 -17.40 -8.65
C GLU A 429 18.15 -15.99 -8.80
N LYS A 430 16.87 -15.86 -9.18
CA LYS A 430 16.16 -14.57 -9.25
C LYS A 430 16.01 -13.92 -7.88
N ALA A 431 15.67 -14.69 -6.86
CA ALA A 431 15.58 -14.20 -5.50
C ALA A 431 16.94 -13.70 -4.99
N ASP A 432 18.01 -14.47 -5.23
CA ASP A 432 19.38 -14.10 -4.86
C ASP A 432 19.86 -12.84 -5.60
N GLU A 433 19.56 -12.73 -6.90
CA GLU A 433 19.91 -11.57 -7.73
C GLU A 433 19.30 -10.28 -7.18
N ILE A 434 17.98 -10.28 -6.95
CA ILE A 434 17.25 -9.11 -6.45
C ILE A 434 17.68 -8.77 -5.02
N GLY A 435 17.79 -9.78 -4.15
CA GLY A 435 18.23 -9.57 -2.77
C GLY A 435 19.63 -9.00 -2.67
N SER A 436 20.54 -9.41 -3.56
CA SER A 436 21.90 -8.85 -3.62
C SER A 436 21.92 -7.39 -4.06
N LYS A 437 21.05 -6.98 -5.01
CA LYS A 437 20.89 -5.58 -5.43
C LYS A 437 20.38 -4.72 -4.27
N ILE A 438 19.28 -5.13 -3.63
CA ILE A 438 18.66 -4.41 -2.52
C ILE A 438 19.63 -4.29 -1.33
N LYS A 439 20.32 -5.37 -0.93
CA LYS A 439 21.31 -5.31 0.17
C LYS A 439 22.46 -4.35 -0.14
N LYS A 440 22.86 -4.22 -1.41
CA LYS A 440 23.93 -3.30 -1.83
C LYS A 440 23.47 -1.84 -1.78
N GLU A 441 22.22 -1.55 -2.14
CA GLU A 441 21.60 -0.23 -2.03
C GLU A 441 21.38 0.17 -0.57
N GLN A 442 20.87 -0.77 0.23
CA GLN A 442 20.53 -0.58 1.65
C GLN A 442 21.70 -0.78 2.60
N LYS A 443 22.93 -0.47 2.16
CA LYS A 443 24.09 -0.35 3.05
C LYS A 443 23.87 0.72 4.13
N ARG A 444 23.07 1.73 3.79
CA ARG A 444 22.52 2.73 4.73
C ARG A 444 21.02 2.53 4.82
N SER A 445 20.43 3.04 5.88
CA SER A 445 19.01 2.91 6.16
C SER A 445 18.20 3.71 5.14
N PRO A 446 17.32 3.05 4.36
CA PRO A 446 16.35 3.71 3.49
C PRO A 446 15.63 4.89 4.14
N VAL A 447 15.32 4.74 5.42
CA VAL A 447 14.57 5.72 6.18
C VAL A 447 15.24 7.10 6.24
N LEU A 448 16.57 7.16 6.25
CA LEU A 448 17.28 8.44 6.31
C LEU A 448 17.11 9.24 5.02
N ASN A 449 17.07 8.56 3.87
CA ASN A 449 16.81 9.21 2.59
C ASN A 449 15.38 9.77 2.52
N ILE A 450 14.40 9.03 3.09
CA ILE A 450 13.01 9.49 3.16
C ILE A 450 12.90 10.73 4.03
N VAL A 451 13.50 10.70 5.22
CA VAL A 451 13.45 11.83 6.15
C VAL A 451 14.15 13.05 5.55
N ALA A 452 15.36 12.89 4.99
CA ALA A 452 16.08 13.98 4.35
C ALA A 452 15.28 14.63 3.20
N TYR A 453 14.57 13.82 2.40
CA TYR A 453 13.70 14.34 1.35
C TYR A 453 12.50 15.11 1.91
N ILE A 454 11.91 14.63 3.00
CA ILE A 454 10.81 15.33 3.68
C ILE A 454 11.29 16.67 4.25
N GLU A 455 12.50 16.71 4.83
CA GLU A 455 13.10 17.95 5.32
C GLU A 455 13.32 18.96 4.20
N GLU A 456 13.91 18.53 3.09
CA GLU A 456 14.10 19.39 1.92
C GLU A 456 12.76 19.93 1.39
N TYR A 457 11.72 19.10 1.38
CA TYR A 457 10.37 19.51 1.00
C TYR A 457 9.81 20.56 1.94
N TRP A 458 9.88 20.34 3.26
CA TRP A 458 9.30 21.28 4.21
C TRP A 458 10.08 22.59 4.27
N GLU A 459 11.38 22.62 3.93
CA GLU A 459 12.18 23.85 3.95
C GLU A 459 11.84 24.74 2.75
N LYS A 460 11.57 24.11 1.59
CA LYS A 460 11.29 24.80 0.34
C LYS A 460 9.84 25.22 0.16
N ASN A 461 8.92 24.51 0.79
CA ASN A 461 7.48 24.67 0.55
C ASN A 461 6.72 25.02 1.83
N TRP A 462 7.42 25.46 2.89
CA TRP A 462 6.81 25.89 4.15
C TRP A 462 5.72 26.94 3.95
N ASP A 463 5.93 27.86 3.01
CA ASP A 463 5.02 28.98 2.73
C ASP A 463 3.95 28.68 1.66
N ILE A 464 3.90 27.47 1.08
CA ILE A 464 3.08 27.14 -0.12
C ILE A 464 1.77 26.39 0.24
N LEU A 465 1.54 26.09 1.51
CA LEU A 465 0.37 25.31 1.94
C LEU A 465 -0.73 26.14 2.62
N THR A 466 -0.75 27.45 2.40
CA THR A 466 -1.86 28.28 2.89
C THR A 466 -3.10 28.12 2.00
N LEU A 467 -4.26 28.23 2.63
CA LEU A 467 -5.60 28.25 2.02
C LEU A 467 -5.78 29.33 0.93
N ASP A 468 -4.81 30.22 0.77
CA ASP A 468 -4.83 31.35 -0.15
C ASP A 468 -4.85 30.90 -1.62
N ASP A 469 -4.21 29.80 -1.99
CA ASP A 469 -4.19 29.32 -3.38
C ASP A 469 -5.58 28.80 -3.83
N GLU A 470 -6.37 28.18 -2.94
CA GLU A 470 -7.75 27.76 -3.26
C GLU A 470 -8.73 28.94 -3.21
N GLN A 471 -8.52 29.94 -2.34
CA GLN A 471 -9.32 31.17 -2.33
C GLN A 471 -9.03 32.05 -3.55
N GLN A 472 -7.77 32.23 -3.97
CA GLN A 472 -7.41 33.00 -5.17
C GLN A 472 -8.01 32.38 -6.44
N ILE A 473 -8.01 31.05 -6.57
CA ILE A 473 -8.62 30.35 -7.72
C ILE A 473 -10.15 30.50 -7.75
N ILE A 474 -10.80 30.71 -6.61
CA ILE A 474 -12.25 30.96 -6.51
C ILE A 474 -12.56 32.44 -6.77
N GLU A 475 -11.77 33.37 -6.23
CA GLU A 475 -11.92 34.80 -6.48
C GLU A 475 -11.71 35.14 -7.97
N GLU A 476 -10.75 34.51 -8.64
CA GLU A 476 -10.51 34.66 -10.10
C GLU A 476 -11.65 34.09 -10.95
N LYS A 477 -12.46 33.16 -10.43
CA LYS A 477 -13.63 32.60 -11.11
C LYS A 477 -14.92 33.35 -10.84
N GLU A 478 -15.06 33.98 -9.68
CA GLU A 478 -16.23 34.79 -9.31
C GLU A 478 -16.10 36.25 -9.80
N HIS A 479 -14.88 36.77 -9.90
CA HIS A 479 -14.60 38.11 -10.42
C HIS A 479 -13.98 37.97 -11.82
N GLY A 480 -14.85 37.74 -12.82
CA GLY A 480 -14.44 37.73 -14.22
C GLY A 480 -13.50 38.90 -14.54
N HIS A 481 -12.43 38.59 -15.27
CA HIS A 481 -11.35 39.50 -15.66
C HIS A 481 -11.75 40.99 -15.65
N PRO A 482 -11.05 41.86 -14.89
CA PRO A 482 -11.04 43.27 -15.23
C PRO A 482 -10.36 43.37 -16.60
N ILE A 483 -11.12 43.82 -17.60
CA ILE A 483 -10.58 44.32 -18.86
C ILE A 483 -9.63 45.45 -18.47
N ASN A 484 -8.33 45.22 -18.56
CA ASN A 484 -7.35 46.28 -18.37
C ASN A 484 -7.03 46.87 -19.75
N GLU A 485 -7.81 47.90 -20.11
CA GLU A 485 -7.39 48.89 -21.09
C GLU A 485 -6.15 49.61 -20.55
N ASN A 486 -4.97 49.26 -21.08
CA ASN A 486 -3.86 50.16 -21.40
C ASN A 486 -2.55 49.38 -21.43
N HIS A 487 -2.16 48.94 -22.64
CA HIS A 487 -0.77 49.01 -23.10
C HIS A 487 -0.77 49.04 -24.63
N LEU A 488 -1.00 50.24 -25.17
CA LEU A 488 -0.34 50.66 -26.40
C LEU A 488 1.15 50.83 -26.05
N ASP A 489 2.04 50.03 -26.63
CA ASP A 489 2.88 50.50 -27.73
C ASP A 489 3.98 49.47 -28.10
N ASN A 490 4.25 49.40 -29.41
CA ASN A 490 5.43 48.86 -30.10
C ASN A 490 5.62 47.34 -30.29
N GLY A 491 5.39 46.91 -31.54
CA GLY A 491 6.45 46.18 -32.26
C GLY A 491 6.11 44.93 -33.05
N ILE A 492 5.01 44.88 -33.82
CA ILE A 492 4.82 43.78 -34.80
C ILE A 492 5.38 44.21 -36.16
N LYS A 493 6.52 43.62 -36.55
CA LYS A 493 6.97 43.55 -37.95
C LYS A 493 6.21 42.43 -38.66
N ASN A 494 5.55 42.82 -39.74
CA ASN A 494 4.95 42.00 -40.79
C ASN A 494 5.81 40.79 -41.20
N VAL A 495 5.19 39.62 -41.38
CA VAL A 495 5.28 38.83 -42.63
C VAL A 495 3.93 38.16 -42.92
N SER A 496 3.59 38.22 -44.20
CA SER A 496 2.37 37.93 -44.95
C SER A 496 1.72 36.55 -44.78
N VAL A 497 0.38 36.58 -44.76
CA VAL A 497 -0.51 35.50 -45.19
C VAL A 497 -0.47 35.41 -46.72
N ASP A 498 -0.29 34.22 -47.27
CA ASP A 498 -0.60 33.93 -48.67
C ASP A 498 -1.70 32.88 -48.75
N ASN A 499 -2.75 33.24 -49.50
CA ASN A 499 -3.98 32.47 -49.67
C ASN A 499 -3.81 31.46 -50.80
N GLY A 500 -4.33 30.25 -50.61
CA GLY A 500 -4.37 29.22 -51.65
C GLY A 500 -5.60 28.33 -51.55
N ILE A 501 -6.76 28.87 -51.91
CA ILE A 501 -7.98 28.10 -52.22
C ILE A 501 -7.76 27.40 -53.58
N LYS A 502 -7.99 26.08 -53.65
CA LYS A 502 -8.43 25.41 -54.89
C LYS A 502 -9.52 24.38 -54.62
N ASN A 503 -10.51 24.48 -55.49
CA ASN A 503 -11.86 23.94 -55.52
C ASN A 503 -11.99 22.48 -56.00
N VAL A 504 -13.04 21.82 -55.48
CA VAL A 504 -14.10 21.03 -56.17
C VAL A 504 -13.77 19.65 -56.75
N SER A 505 -14.48 18.61 -56.27
CA SER A 505 -15.52 17.91 -57.07
C SER A 505 -16.29 16.84 -56.28
N ASP A 506 -17.62 17.00 -56.28
CA ASP A 506 -18.65 16.04 -55.85
C ASP A 506 -18.60 14.69 -56.58
N VAL A 507 -18.94 13.58 -55.91
CA VAL A 507 -19.86 12.55 -56.44
C VAL A 507 -20.66 11.93 -55.28
N ASN A 508 -21.98 11.90 -55.48
CA ASN A 508 -23.06 11.39 -54.63
C ASN A 508 -23.02 9.88 -54.33
N GLY A 509 -23.67 9.51 -53.20
CA GLY A 509 -24.77 8.54 -53.25
C GLY A 509 -24.58 7.21 -52.48
N ASN A 510 -25.17 7.13 -51.28
CA ASN A 510 -26.27 6.21 -50.92
C ASN A 510 -26.23 5.84 -49.43
N GLY A 511 -27.37 6.05 -48.76
CA GLY A 511 -27.62 5.58 -47.41
C GLY A 511 -28.05 4.12 -47.37
N LEU A 512 -28.08 3.58 -46.14
CA LEU A 512 -28.93 2.51 -45.57
C LEU A 512 -28.20 1.97 -44.32
N THR A 513 -28.70 2.30 -43.12
CA THR A 513 -29.49 1.44 -42.21
C THR A 513 -28.74 0.27 -41.57
N THR A 514 -28.78 0.30 -40.25
CA THR A 514 -28.52 -0.78 -39.29
C THR A 514 -29.35 -2.03 -39.58
N HIS A 515 -28.71 -3.17 -39.84
CA HIS A 515 -29.01 -4.49 -39.29
C HIS A 515 -28.05 -5.58 -39.85
N ASP A 516 -27.96 -6.67 -39.09
CA ASP A 516 -27.46 -8.02 -39.44
C ASP A 516 -25.95 -8.27 -39.17
N VAL A 517 -25.47 -9.32 -38.48
CA VAL A 517 -25.96 -10.70 -38.22
C VAL A 517 -25.29 -11.18 -36.90
N LEU A 518 -25.96 -11.59 -35.81
CA LEU A 518 -26.64 -12.87 -35.48
C LEU A 518 -25.72 -14.10 -35.28
N SER A 519 -25.80 -14.67 -34.05
CA SER A 519 -25.84 -16.12 -33.68
C SER A 519 -24.71 -17.06 -34.13
N ALA A 520 -24.34 -18.14 -33.46
CA ALA A 520 -24.62 -18.80 -32.18
C ALA A 520 -23.70 -20.04 -32.21
N GLU A 521 -23.27 -20.58 -31.05
CA GLU A 521 -23.29 -22.03 -30.80
C GLU A 521 -22.81 -22.31 -29.37
N LEU A 522 -23.81 -22.41 -28.48
CA LEU A 522 -23.73 -23.14 -27.23
C LEU A 522 -24.03 -24.60 -27.55
N CYS A 523 -23.07 -25.49 -27.36
CA CYS A 523 -23.33 -26.91 -27.18
C CYS A 523 -23.44 -27.20 -25.68
N ASN A 524 -24.67 -27.33 -25.20
CA ASN A 524 -24.99 -28.10 -24.00
C ASN A 524 -25.46 -29.48 -24.45
N GLY A 525 -24.89 -30.52 -23.84
CA GLY A 525 -25.41 -31.88 -23.88
C GLY A 525 -25.35 -32.46 -22.47
N ASN A 526 -26.54 -32.56 -21.85
CA ASN A 526 -27.01 -33.54 -20.85
C ASN A 526 -26.09 -33.80 -19.63
N GLY A 527 -26.50 -33.64 -18.38
CA GLY A 527 -27.83 -33.78 -17.80
C GLY A 527 -27.69 -34.63 -16.53
N LEU A 528 -28.44 -34.25 -15.48
CA LEU A 528 -28.95 -35.01 -14.33
C LEU A 528 -28.73 -34.26 -13.01
N ASP A 529 -29.81 -33.57 -12.63
CA ASP A 529 -30.54 -33.66 -11.36
C ASP A 529 -29.77 -33.90 -10.06
N GLY A 530 -30.03 -33.00 -9.13
CA GLY A 530 -29.74 -33.14 -7.71
C GLY A 530 -30.02 -31.83 -7.00
N ASP A 531 -31.28 -31.65 -6.62
CA ASP A 531 -31.73 -30.69 -5.61
C ASP A 531 -30.76 -30.59 -4.43
N ASP A 532 -30.50 -29.38 -3.93
CA ASP A 532 -30.85 -29.08 -2.54
C ASP A 532 -30.69 -27.60 -2.21
N ASN A 533 -31.74 -27.10 -1.56
CA ASN A 533 -31.80 -25.84 -0.84
C ASN A 533 -30.73 -25.78 0.27
N ILE A 534 -30.04 -24.64 0.40
CA ILE A 534 -29.81 -23.83 1.63
C ILE A 534 -28.88 -22.65 1.29
#